data_AF-A0A971SPL5-F1
#
_entry.id   AF-A0A971SPL5-F1
#
_cell.length_a   1.000
_cell.length_b   1.000
_cell.length_c   1.000
_cell.angle_alpha   90.00
_cell.angle_beta   90.00
_cell.angle_gamma   90.00
#
_symmetry.space_group_name_H-M   'P 1'
#
loop_
_entity.id
_entity.type
_entity.pdbx_description
1 polymer ?
#
loop_
_entity_poly.entity_id
_entity_poly.type
_entity_poly.pdbx_seq_one_letter_code
_entity_poly.pdbx_strand_id
1 'polypeptide(L)'
;MRKPIIPVPDIKLDSIYKLKPEFLLEAGISLLVLDLDNTLAPYSHPIPNAQLRSWVDGMKEAGVELFILSNNHGSRPERFANELCLDYLDRARKPSAKKLLQVLREKGISPEKAAIIGDQIYTDVICGKRAGVLTIIVKPIELTNPLLAIRYGLEIPFRLIKKRK
;
A
#
# COMPACT_ATOMS: atom_id res chain seq x y z
N MET A 1 -8.56 21.86 -15.42
CA MET A 1 -7.81 20.68 -15.89
C MET A 1 -7.16 19.98 -14.70
N ARG A 2 -7.32 18.66 -14.53
CA ARG A 2 -6.55 17.91 -13.52
C ARG A 2 -5.08 17.87 -13.96
N LYS A 3 -4.14 18.17 -13.06
CA LYS A 3 -2.70 18.06 -13.35
C LYS A 3 -2.36 16.64 -13.82
N PRO A 4 -1.44 16.47 -14.79
CA PRO A 4 -0.99 15.15 -15.20
C PRO A 4 -0.37 14.42 -13.99
N ILE A 5 -0.73 13.15 -13.82
CA ILE A 5 -0.20 12.33 -12.73
C ILE A 5 1.12 11.75 -13.17
N ILE A 6 2.17 12.17 -12.48
CA ILE A 6 3.51 11.60 -12.64
C ILE A 6 3.58 10.37 -11.73
N PRO A 7 3.83 9.16 -12.28
CA PRO A 7 3.81 7.91 -11.52
C PRO A 7 5.12 7.70 -10.73
N VAL A 8 5.58 8.74 -10.03
CA VAL A 8 6.77 8.69 -9.18
C VAL A 8 6.32 8.65 -7.72
N PRO A 9 6.71 7.61 -6.95
CA PRO A 9 6.35 7.49 -5.54
C PRO A 9 6.99 8.60 -4.71
N ASP A 10 6.38 8.91 -3.56
CA ASP A 10 6.96 9.88 -2.62
C ASP A 10 8.11 9.25 -1.83
N ILE A 11 7.92 8.01 -1.41
CA ILE A 11 8.86 7.28 -0.56
C ILE A 11 9.14 5.91 -1.17
N LYS A 12 10.39 5.47 -1.06
CA LYS A 12 10.86 4.16 -1.52
C LYS A 12 11.50 3.43 -0.37
N LEU A 13 11.05 2.21 -0.11
CA LEU A 13 11.60 1.33 0.91
C LEU A 13 11.93 -0.02 0.26
N ASP A 14 12.87 -0.76 0.87
CA ASP A 14 13.15 -2.12 0.40
C ASP A 14 12.05 -3.11 0.82
N SER A 15 11.37 -2.84 1.94
CA SER A 15 10.32 -3.69 2.50
C SER A 15 9.44 -2.88 3.46
N ILE A 16 8.22 -3.35 3.72
CA ILE A 16 7.32 -2.77 4.72
C ILE A 16 7.97 -2.66 6.10
N TYR A 17 8.86 -3.59 6.45
CA TYR A 17 9.53 -3.64 7.76
C TYR A 17 10.53 -2.51 7.98
N LYS A 18 10.84 -1.72 6.95
CA LYS A 18 11.64 -0.49 7.07
C LYS A 18 10.79 0.73 7.41
N LEU A 19 9.47 0.63 7.25
CA LEU A 19 8.55 1.69 7.64
C LEU A 19 8.35 1.62 9.16
N LYS A 20 8.68 2.72 9.83
CA LYS A 20 8.46 2.89 11.26
C LYS A 20 7.20 3.72 11.50
N PRO A 21 6.41 3.43 12.55
CA PRO A 21 5.21 4.19 12.85
C PRO A 21 5.50 5.68 13.13
N GLU A 22 6.62 6.00 13.78
CA GLU A 22 6.97 7.39 14.13
C GLU A 22 7.08 8.26 12.88
N PHE A 23 7.63 7.71 11.80
CA PHE A 23 7.73 8.41 10.52
C PHE A 23 6.34 8.81 9.97
N LEU A 24 5.34 7.93 10.11
CA LEU A 24 3.98 8.21 9.64
C LEU A 24 3.34 9.29 10.50
N LEU A 25 3.47 9.17 11.82
CA LEU A 25 2.90 10.12 12.78
C LEU A 25 3.51 11.51 12.64
N GLU A 26 4.84 11.61 12.48
CA GLU A 26 5.55 12.87 12.21
C GLU A 26 5.11 13.51 10.88
N ALA A 27 4.76 12.68 9.89
CA ALA A 27 4.20 13.13 8.61
C ALA A 27 2.69 13.46 8.69
N GLY A 28 2.07 13.38 9.87
CA GLY A 28 0.64 13.64 10.08
C GLY A 28 -0.28 12.53 9.53
N ILE A 29 0.26 11.34 9.27
CA ILE A 29 -0.47 10.19 8.75
C ILE A 29 -1.05 9.36 9.90
N SER A 30 -2.37 9.24 9.92
CA SER A 30 -3.10 8.41 10.89
C SER A 30 -3.62 7.10 10.31
N LEU A 31 -3.73 6.99 8.98
CA LEU A 31 -4.16 5.77 8.28
C LEU A 31 -3.11 5.30 7.27
N LEU A 32 -2.69 4.05 7.40
CA LEU A 32 -1.86 3.37 6.41
C LEU A 32 -2.68 2.30 5.68
N VAL A 33 -2.88 2.53 4.38
CA VAL A 33 -3.55 1.63 3.46
C VAL A 33 -2.55 0.66 2.87
N LEU A 34 -2.80 -0.64 3.05
CA LEU A 34 -1.89 -1.72 2.72
C LEU A 34 -2.36 -2.43 1.45
N ASP A 35 -1.54 -2.45 0.40
CA ASP A 35 -1.65 -3.51 -0.60
C ASP A 35 -1.30 -4.88 0.02
N LEU A 36 -1.80 -5.98 -0.54
CA LEU A 36 -1.62 -7.32 0.02
C LEU A 36 -0.56 -8.13 -0.71
N ASP A 37 -0.81 -8.43 -1.98
CA ASP A 37 -0.06 -9.43 -2.73
C ASP A 37 1.30 -8.88 -3.17
N ASN A 38 2.39 -9.57 -2.79
CA ASN A 38 3.77 -9.12 -2.94
C ASN A 38 4.14 -7.83 -2.20
N THR A 39 3.22 -7.31 -1.36
CA THR A 39 3.49 -6.20 -0.43
C THR A 39 3.58 -6.70 1.01
N LEU A 40 2.50 -7.29 1.56
CA LEU A 40 2.49 -7.88 2.90
C LEU A 40 2.96 -9.34 2.87
N ALA A 41 2.55 -10.08 1.84
CA ALA A 41 2.87 -11.49 1.69
C ALA A 41 2.92 -11.90 0.21
N PRO A 42 3.80 -12.84 -0.17
CA PRO A 42 3.76 -13.43 -1.50
C PRO A 42 2.51 -14.33 -1.63
N TYR A 43 2.11 -14.61 -2.87
CA TYR A 43 0.92 -15.43 -3.16
C TYR A 43 0.95 -16.82 -2.52
N SER A 44 2.14 -17.39 -2.37
CA SER A 44 2.40 -18.72 -1.80
C SER A 44 2.02 -18.84 -0.31
N HIS A 45 1.99 -17.72 0.43
CA HIS A 45 1.71 -17.73 1.86
C HIS A 45 0.23 -17.50 2.11
N PRO A 46 -0.53 -18.49 2.64
CA PRO A 46 -1.97 -18.37 2.80
C PRO A 46 -2.39 -17.52 3.99
N ILE A 47 -1.49 -17.26 4.95
CA ILE A 47 -1.73 -16.51 6.19
C ILE A 47 -0.52 -15.62 6.54
N PRO A 48 -0.70 -14.59 7.39
CA PRO A 48 0.39 -13.77 7.91
C PRO A 48 1.41 -14.59 8.72
N ASN A 49 2.69 -14.36 8.46
CA ASN A 49 3.77 -14.90 9.28
C ASN A 49 3.96 -14.09 10.58
N ALA A 50 4.77 -14.59 11.51
CA ALA A 50 5.00 -13.94 12.80
C ALA A 50 5.60 -12.53 12.69
N GLN A 51 6.47 -12.30 11.69
CA GLN A 51 7.09 -11.01 11.46
C GLN A 51 6.07 -9.95 11.03
N LEU A 52 5.17 -10.30 10.10
CA LEU A 52 4.09 -9.43 9.64
C LEU A 52 3.14 -9.11 10.79
N ARG A 53 2.77 -10.10 11.61
CA ARG A 53 1.93 -9.88 12.81
C ARG A 53 2.57 -8.87 13.76
N SER A 54 3.83 -9.09 14.12
CA SER A 54 4.57 -8.19 15.02
C SER A 54 4.66 -6.77 14.46
N TRP A 55 4.85 -6.62 13.15
CA TRP A 55 4.88 -5.30 12.50
C TRP A 55 3.51 -4.61 12.51
N VAL A 56 2.44 -5.36 12.25
CA VAL A 56 1.06 -4.85 12.34
C VAL A 56 0.72 -4.42 13.76
N ASP A 57 1.07 -5.23 14.76
CA ASP A 57 0.82 -4.93 16.17
C ASP A 57 1.57 -3.66 16.59
N GLY A 58 2.85 -3.54 16.25
CA GLY A 58 3.63 -2.33 16.55
C GLY A 58 3.09 -1.05 15.89
N MET A 59 2.51 -1.14 14.68
CA MET A 59 1.83 -0.01 14.04
C MET A 59 0.55 0.39 14.78
N LYS A 60 -0.25 -0.60 15.20
CA LYS A 60 -1.50 -0.39 15.95
C LYS A 60 -1.22 0.20 17.33
N GLU A 61 -0.23 -0.33 18.05
CA GLU A 61 0.19 0.15 19.37
C GLU A 61 0.67 1.61 19.32
N ALA A 62 1.32 2.01 18.23
CA ALA A 62 1.74 3.39 18.01
C ALA A 62 0.58 4.32 17.59
N GLY A 63 -0.62 3.80 17.39
CA GLY A 63 -1.80 4.59 17.02
C GLY A 63 -1.97 4.83 15.52
N VAL A 64 -1.31 4.05 14.66
CA VAL A 64 -1.54 4.08 13.22
C VAL A 64 -2.65 3.09 12.86
N GLU A 65 -3.74 3.59 12.31
CA GLU A 65 -4.81 2.75 11.78
C GLU A 65 -4.33 2.04 10.51
N LEU A 66 -4.61 0.74 10.40
CA LEU A 66 -4.22 -0.09 9.26
C LEU A 66 -5.45 -0.59 8.51
N PHE A 67 -5.41 -0.54 7.17
CA PHE A 67 -6.52 -0.98 6.32
C PHE A 67 -6.01 -1.71 5.08
N ILE A 68 -6.50 -2.93 4.81
CA ILE A 68 -6.08 -3.69 3.62
C ILE A 68 -6.91 -3.27 2.40
N LEU A 69 -6.25 -2.86 1.32
CA LEU A 69 -6.87 -2.50 0.04
C LEU A 69 -6.30 -3.34 -1.10
N SER A 70 -7.00 -4.43 -1.45
CA SER A 70 -6.52 -5.40 -2.44
C SER A 70 -7.28 -5.34 -3.76
N ASN A 71 -6.57 -5.48 -4.88
CA ASN A 71 -7.20 -5.74 -6.19
C ASN A 71 -7.68 -7.19 -6.33
N ASN A 72 -7.19 -8.09 -5.48
CA ASN A 72 -7.60 -9.48 -5.45
C ASN A 72 -9.05 -9.61 -4.94
N HIS A 73 -9.63 -10.78 -5.13
CA HIS A 73 -10.98 -11.12 -4.72
C HIS A 73 -11.02 -12.53 -4.12
N GLY A 74 -12.11 -12.85 -3.42
CA GLY A 74 -12.26 -14.13 -2.73
C GLY A 74 -11.68 -14.09 -1.31
N SER A 75 -11.36 -15.26 -0.77
CA SER A 75 -11.10 -15.42 0.67
C SER A 75 -9.74 -14.88 1.14
N ARG A 76 -8.81 -14.54 0.25
CA ARG A 76 -7.44 -14.17 0.66
C ARG A 76 -7.38 -12.82 1.39
N PRO A 77 -7.92 -11.69 0.85
CA PRO A 77 -7.97 -10.43 1.60
C PRO A 77 -8.72 -10.57 2.92
N GLU A 78 -9.88 -11.23 2.90
CA GLU A 78 -10.68 -11.50 4.09
C GLU A 78 -9.90 -12.28 5.16
N ARG A 79 -9.23 -13.36 4.76
CA ARG A 79 -8.44 -14.18 5.69
C ARG A 79 -7.31 -13.38 6.32
N PHE A 80 -6.54 -12.63 5.53
CA PHE A 80 -5.48 -11.77 6.08
C PHE A 80 -6.03 -10.70 7.01
N ALA A 81 -7.15 -10.08 6.64
CA ALA A 81 -7.80 -9.07 7.46
C ALA A 81 -8.25 -9.66 8.81
N ASN A 82 -8.89 -10.82 8.80
CA ASN A 82 -9.33 -11.51 10.02
C ASN A 82 -8.14 -11.92 10.90
N GLU A 83 -7.10 -12.52 10.31
CA GLU A 83 -5.90 -12.97 11.03
C GLU A 83 -5.09 -11.82 11.65
N LEU A 84 -5.15 -10.62 11.05
CA LEU A 84 -4.47 -9.41 11.54
C LEU A 84 -5.39 -8.49 12.35
N CYS A 85 -6.68 -8.85 12.47
CA CYS A 85 -7.73 -8.02 13.03
C CYS A 85 -7.75 -6.59 12.43
N LEU A 86 -7.82 -6.52 11.09
CA LEU A 86 -7.85 -5.29 10.31
C LEU A 86 -9.13 -5.21 9.49
N ASP A 87 -9.56 -3.98 9.20
CA ASP A 87 -10.55 -3.72 8.16
C ASP A 87 -9.95 -3.94 6.77
N TYR A 88 -10.79 -4.28 5.80
CA TYR A 88 -10.35 -4.49 4.43
C TYR A 88 -11.38 -4.12 3.37
N LEU A 89 -10.90 -3.93 2.15
CA LEU A 89 -11.69 -3.89 0.94
C LEU A 89 -10.99 -4.69 -0.17
N ASP A 90 -11.71 -5.66 -0.72
CA ASP A 90 -11.30 -6.42 -1.90
C ASP A 90 -11.76 -5.75 -3.20
N ARG A 91 -11.32 -6.27 -4.35
CA ARG A 91 -11.70 -5.75 -5.68
C ARG A 91 -11.51 -4.23 -5.76
N ALA A 92 -10.42 -3.69 -5.22
CA ALA A 92 -10.16 -2.26 -5.10
C ALA A 92 -10.20 -1.52 -6.45
N ARG A 93 -9.90 -2.23 -7.54
CA ARG A 93 -9.80 -1.71 -8.92
C ARG A 93 -8.76 -0.58 -9.06
N LYS A 94 -7.69 -0.63 -8.26
CA LYS A 94 -6.47 0.16 -8.46
C LYS A 94 -6.00 -0.03 -9.91
N PRO A 95 -5.63 1.04 -10.65
CA PRO A 95 -5.26 2.36 -10.14
C PRO A 95 -6.41 3.37 -9.98
N SER A 96 -7.68 2.96 -10.03
CA SER A 96 -8.79 3.86 -9.69
C SER A 96 -8.75 4.24 -8.21
N ALA A 97 -8.83 5.53 -7.89
CA ALA A 97 -8.90 6.03 -6.52
C ALA A 97 -10.32 5.98 -5.91
N LYS A 98 -11.35 5.62 -6.69
CA LYS A 98 -12.76 5.74 -6.25
C LYS A 98 -13.04 5.03 -4.93
N LYS A 99 -12.59 3.78 -4.79
CA LYS A 99 -12.81 2.96 -3.60
C LYS A 99 -11.95 3.41 -2.42
N LEU A 100 -10.69 3.77 -2.66
CA LEU A 100 -9.84 4.37 -1.63
C LEU A 100 -10.47 5.65 -1.06
N LEU A 101 -10.91 6.57 -1.92
CA LEU A 101 -11.59 7.79 -1.50
C LEU A 101 -12.91 7.52 -0.77
N GLN A 102 -13.60 6.42 -1.09
CA GLN A 102 -14.79 6.00 -0.35
C GLN A 102 -14.43 5.56 1.07
N VAL A 103 -13.44 4.68 1.23
CA VAL A 103 -12.94 4.23 2.54
C VAL A 103 -12.51 5.42 3.40
N LEU A 104 -11.77 6.37 2.81
CA LEU A 104 -11.35 7.58 3.50
C LEU A 104 -12.54 8.42 4.02
N ARG A 105 -13.60 8.58 3.21
CA ARG A 105 -14.82 9.28 3.62
C ARG A 105 -15.56 8.54 4.74
N GLU A 106 -15.70 7.22 4.63
CA GLU A 106 -16.36 6.38 5.64
C GLU A 106 -15.64 6.43 6.98
N LYS A 107 -14.31 6.52 6.96
CA LYS A 107 -13.47 6.67 8.16
C LYS A 107 -13.33 8.12 8.66
N GLY A 108 -13.84 9.11 7.92
CA GLY A 108 -13.67 10.53 8.26
C GLY A 108 -12.22 11.03 8.18
N ILE A 109 -11.38 10.39 7.35
CA ILE A 109 -9.95 10.70 7.21
C ILE A 109 -9.73 11.49 5.93
N SER A 110 -9.07 12.65 6.04
CA SER A 110 -8.70 13.42 4.85
C SER A 110 -7.53 12.75 4.11
N PRO A 111 -7.43 12.84 2.78
CA PRO A 111 -6.36 12.19 2.03
C PRO A 111 -4.94 12.52 2.50
N GLU A 112 -4.72 13.74 2.99
CA GLU A 112 -3.42 14.21 3.48
C GLU A 112 -2.98 13.50 4.76
N LYS A 113 -3.93 12.92 5.51
CA LYS A 113 -3.68 12.12 6.73
C LYS A 113 -3.58 10.62 6.45
N ALA A 114 -3.54 10.22 5.18
CA ALA A 114 -3.44 8.84 4.77
C ALA A 114 -2.22 8.58 3.89
N ALA A 115 -1.69 7.37 3.99
CA ALA A 115 -0.66 6.84 3.10
C ALA A 115 -1.13 5.53 2.48
N ILE A 116 -0.67 5.23 1.26
CA ILE A 116 -0.76 3.90 0.66
C ILE A 116 0.63 3.32 0.48
N ILE A 117 0.79 2.06 0.88
CA ILE A 117 2.01 1.28 0.68
C ILE A 117 1.73 0.07 -0.21
N GLY A 118 2.54 -0.12 -1.24
CA GLY A 118 2.40 -1.23 -2.18
C GLY A 118 3.65 -1.51 -3.01
N ASP A 119 3.62 -2.60 -3.78
CA ASP A 119 4.74 -3.09 -4.57
C ASP A 119 4.73 -2.60 -6.01
N GLN A 120 3.63 -2.02 -6.52
CA GLN A 120 3.47 -1.66 -7.93
C GLN A 120 3.16 -0.18 -8.16
N ILE A 121 3.91 0.46 -9.07
CA ILE A 121 3.69 1.86 -9.43
C ILE A 121 2.38 2.04 -10.20
N TYR A 122 2.13 1.20 -11.21
CA TYR A 122 0.96 1.38 -12.08
C TYR A 122 -0.38 1.06 -11.41
N THR A 123 -0.37 0.57 -10.18
CA THR A 123 -1.55 0.35 -9.34
C THR A 123 -1.50 1.28 -8.13
N ASP A 124 -0.64 0.99 -7.16
CA ASP A 124 -0.71 1.54 -5.82
C ASP A 124 -0.28 3.00 -5.79
N VAL A 125 0.84 3.31 -6.45
CA VAL A 125 1.33 4.69 -6.53
C VAL A 125 0.33 5.54 -7.32
N ILE A 126 -0.11 5.10 -8.50
CA ILE A 126 -1.09 5.89 -9.27
C ILE A 126 -2.42 6.03 -8.51
N CYS A 127 -2.89 4.98 -7.83
CA CYS A 127 -4.07 5.04 -6.96
C CYS A 127 -3.89 6.12 -5.90
N GLY A 128 -2.77 6.10 -5.18
CA GLY A 128 -2.51 7.07 -4.12
C GLY A 128 -2.38 8.50 -4.65
N LYS A 129 -1.67 8.70 -5.75
CA LYS A 129 -1.58 10.00 -6.43
C LYS A 129 -2.94 10.54 -6.87
N ARG A 130 -3.83 9.67 -7.36
CA ARG A 130 -5.20 10.04 -7.74
C ARG A 130 -6.07 10.38 -6.53
N ALA A 131 -5.83 9.72 -5.39
CA ALA A 131 -6.55 9.96 -4.15
C ALA A 131 -6.00 11.18 -3.38
N GLY A 132 -4.78 11.63 -3.66
CA GLY A 132 -4.12 12.69 -2.91
C GLY A 132 -3.46 12.22 -1.61
N VAL A 133 -3.23 10.91 -1.48
CA VAL A 133 -2.57 10.32 -0.30
C VAL A 133 -1.07 10.17 -0.52
N LEU A 134 -0.30 10.10 0.56
CA LEU A 134 1.13 9.82 0.52
C LEU A 134 1.39 8.45 -0.11
N THR A 135 2.34 8.35 -1.04
CA THR A 135 2.65 7.09 -1.74
C THR A 135 3.99 6.50 -1.31
N ILE A 136 3.94 5.29 -0.77
CA ILE A 136 5.11 4.51 -0.35
C ILE A 136 5.21 3.31 -1.28
N ILE A 137 6.33 3.14 -1.96
CA ILE A 137 6.59 1.94 -2.76
C ILE A 137 7.59 1.04 -2.03
N VAL A 138 7.34 -0.27 -2.07
CA VAL A 138 8.29 -1.30 -1.67
C VAL A 138 8.78 -2.10 -2.87
N LYS A 139 9.82 -2.93 -2.67
CA LYS A 139 10.16 -3.97 -3.64
C LYS A 139 9.13 -5.11 -3.50
N PRO A 140 8.68 -5.70 -4.62
CA PRO A 140 7.84 -6.89 -4.56
C PRO A 140 8.59 -8.01 -3.85
N ILE A 141 7.90 -8.76 -3.00
CA ILE A 141 8.48 -9.90 -2.28
C ILE A 141 8.95 -10.97 -3.28
N GLU A 142 8.11 -11.32 -4.26
CA GLU A 142 8.42 -12.29 -5.31
C GLU A 142 7.94 -11.82 -6.68
N LEU A 143 8.74 -12.11 -7.72
CA LEU A 143 8.33 -11.95 -9.13
C LEU A 143 7.94 -13.33 -9.69
N THR A 144 6.76 -13.80 -9.31
CA THR A 144 6.32 -15.19 -9.54
C THR A 144 5.98 -15.53 -10.97
N ASN A 145 5.79 -14.56 -11.85
CA ASN A 145 5.46 -14.81 -13.26
C ASN A 145 6.08 -13.77 -14.21
N PRO A 146 6.26 -14.12 -15.49
CA PRO A 146 6.90 -13.24 -16.47
C PRO A 146 6.19 -11.90 -16.68
N LEU A 147 4.85 -11.87 -16.64
CA LEU A 147 4.09 -10.62 -16.83
C LEU A 147 4.37 -9.64 -15.69
N LEU A 148 4.44 -10.13 -14.46
CA LEU A 148 4.79 -9.32 -13.30
C LEU A 148 6.23 -8.79 -13.41
N ALA A 149 7.17 -9.63 -13.86
CA ALA A 149 8.57 -9.22 -14.08
C ALA A 149 8.69 -8.15 -15.19
N ILE A 150 7.99 -8.32 -16.31
CA ILE A 150 7.94 -7.33 -17.40
C ILE A 150 7.36 -6.01 -16.87
N ARG A 151 6.25 -6.07 -16.15
CA ARG A 151 5.63 -4.88 -15.56
C ARG A 151 6.57 -4.18 -14.59
N TYR A 152 7.24 -4.92 -13.72
CA TYR A 152 8.25 -4.35 -12.82
C TYR A 152 9.38 -3.67 -13.60
N GLY A 153 9.86 -4.28 -14.70
CA GLY A 153 10.84 -3.71 -15.61
C GLY A 153 10.41 -2.36 -16.20
N LEU A 154 9.16 -2.25 -16.65
CA LEU A 154 8.58 -1.00 -17.16
C LEU A 154 8.48 0.10 -16.08
N GLU A 155 8.38 -0.29 -14.81
CA GLU A 155 8.33 0.63 -13.68
C GLU A 155 9.72 1.17 -13.28
N ILE A 156 10.83 0.53 -13.69
CA ILE A 156 12.21 0.88 -13.29
C ILE A 156 12.52 2.37 -13.49
N PRO A 157 12.24 3.01 -14.65
CA PRO A 157 12.55 4.42 -14.83
C PRO A 157 11.95 5.31 -13.73
N PHE A 158 10.70 5.05 -13.34
CA PHE A 158 10.02 5.80 -12.29
C PHE A 158 10.52 5.45 -10.88
N ARG A 159 10.99 4.21 -10.67
CA ARG A 159 11.68 3.80 -9.44
C ARG A 159 13.06 4.41 -9.28
N LEU A 160 13.73 4.83 -10.36
CA LEU A 160 15.04 5.46 -10.30
C LEU A 160 14.99 6.98 -10.10
N ILE A 161 13.88 7.64 -10.48
CA ILE A 161 13.71 9.09 -10.31
C ILE A 161 13.75 9.46 -8.82
N LYS A 162 14.78 10.20 -8.39
CA LYS A 162 14.82 10.81 -7.06
C LYS A 162 13.98 12.09 -7.07
N LYS A 163 12.97 12.19 -6.20
CA LYS A 163 12.35 13.48 -5.93
C LYS A 163 13.36 14.36 -5.23
N ARG A 164 13.65 15.54 -5.80
CA ARG A 164 14.37 16.59 -5.08
C ARG A 164 13.46 17.04 -3.94
N LYS A 165 13.99 17.00 -2.70
CA LYS A 165 13.36 17.62 -1.54
C LYS A 165 13.36 19.13 -1.72
#